data_AF-A0A382UL23-F1
#
_entry.id   AF-A0A382UL23-F1
#
_cell.length_a   1.000
_cell.length_b   1.000
_cell.length_c   1.000
_cell.angle_alpha   90.00
_cell.angle_beta   90.00
_cell.angle_gamma   90.00
#
_symmetry.space_group_name_H-M   'P 1'
#
loop_
_entity.id
_entity.type
_entity.pdbx_description
1 polymer ?
#
loop_
_entity_poly.entity_id
_entity_poly.type
_entity_poly.pdbx_seq_one_letter_code
_entity_poly.pdbx_strand_id
1 'polypeptide(L)'
;MTVKAKTLVKDKFWIVEENGHKLGTLQKKDDNGWIFLSKADHRQVYHTQESLFQRFGVGIFSHDIVLDQSEEDDDETNNFFVHGYPCSQKPYNPMFDVQKQLPIYTKTPKSKSLFCAGYYIICFEKGWRKAYCPKVITLQRYEYKGPIKSKIEMQQILNNAIKDYESNEQNTNSTN
;
A
#
# COMPACT_ATOMS: atom_id res chain seq x y z
N MET A 1 7.20 18.20 -22.32
CA MET A 1 6.71 19.32 -21.48
C MET A 1 6.11 18.70 -20.24
N THR A 2 6.73 18.88 -19.07
CA THR A 2 6.25 18.26 -17.82
C THR A 2 5.87 19.37 -16.85
N VAL A 3 4.57 19.69 -16.85
CA VAL A 3 3.98 20.64 -15.90
C VAL A 3 3.68 19.91 -14.60
N LYS A 4 4.02 20.54 -13.47
CA LYS A 4 3.88 19.98 -12.12
C LYS A 4 3.17 20.99 -11.23
N ALA A 5 2.29 20.52 -10.35
CA ALA A 5 1.67 21.33 -9.32
C ALA A 5 2.22 20.96 -7.94
N LYS A 6 2.70 21.96 -7.21
CA LYS A 6 3.16 21.84 -5.82
C LYS A 6 2.07 22.35 -4.89
N THR A 7 1.60 21.51 -3.97
CA THR A 7 0.59 21.92 -2.98
C THR A 7 1.10 23.02 -2.05
N LEU A 8 0.34 24.11 -1.96
CA LEU A 8 0.49 25.18 -0.96
C LEU A 8 -0.48 24.96 0.21
N VAL A 9 -1.74 24.70 -0.10
CA VAL A 9 -2.80 24.40 0.85
C VAL A 9 -3.54 23.19 0.34
N LYS A 10 -3.52 22.12 1.14
CA LYS A 10 -4.16 20.85 0.78
C LYS A 10 -5.60 21.08 0.34
N ASP A 11 -5.97 20.50 -0.81
CA ASP A 11 -7.30 20.57 -1.42
C ASP A 11 -7.79 21.97 -1.82
N LYS A 12 -6.96 23.01 -1.73
CA LYS A 12 -7.37 24.40 -2.03
C LYS A 12 -6.44 25.17 -2.96
N PHE A 13 -5.12 25.09 -2.77
CA PHE A 13 -4.16 25.92 -3.50
C PHE A 13 -2.89 25.15 -3.90
N TRP A 14 -2.46 25.37 -5.14
CA TRP A 14 -1.24 24.80 -5.72
C TRP A 14 -0.44 25.85 -6.51
N ILE A 15 0.87 25.67 -6.61
CA ILE A 15 1.75 26.41 -7.53
C ILE A 15 2.04 25.50 -8.72
N VAL A 16 1.78 25.99 -9.93
CA VAL A 16 2.06 25.25 -11.16
C VAL A 16 3.41 25.70 -11.72
N GLU A 17 4.29 24.75 -11.99
CA GLU A 17 5.66 24.95 -12.46
C GLU A 17 5.94 24.05 -13.66
N GLU A 18 6.69 24.54 -14.63
CA GLU A 18 7.16 23.76 -15.78
C GLU A 18 8.68 23.87 -15.85
N ASN A 19 9.37 22.72 -15.85
CA ASN A 19 10.84 22.64 -15.92
C ASN A 19 11.57 23.55 -14.91
N GLY A 20 10.98 23.79 -13.73
CA GLY A 20 11.54 24.65 -12.68
C GLY A 20 11.16 26.14 -12.78
N HIS A 21 10.41 26.54 -13.81
CA HIS A 21 9.86 27.89 -13.91
C HIS A 21 8.40 27.93 -13.46
N LYS A 22 8.08 28.86 -12.55
CA LYS A 22 6.73 29.09 -12.05
C LYS A 22 5.82 29.65 -13.16
N LEU A 23 4.83 28.86 -13.57
CA LEU A 23 3.82 29.25 -14.55
C LEU A 23 2.68 30.04 -13.90
N GLY A 24 2.27 29.68 -12.68
CA GLY A 24 1.13 30.32 -12.03
C GLY A 24 0.68 29.65 -10.74
N THR A 25 -0.51 30.02 -10.27
CA THR A 25 -1.17 29.42 -9.11
C THR A 25 -2.50 28.81 -9.53
N LEU A 26 -2.81 27.62 -9.02
CA LEU A 26 -4.07 26.93 -9.23
C LEU A 26 -4.86 26.93 -7.91
N GLN A 27 -6.16 27.23 -7.99
CA GLN A 27 -7.08 27.25 -6.86
C GLN A 27 -8.30 26.40 -7.16
N LYS A 28 -8.73 25.57 -6.20
CA LYS A 28 -10.00 24.85 -6.27
C LYS A 28 -11.12 25.69 -5.64
N LYS A 29 -12.25 25.83 -6.33
CA LYS A 29 -13.49 26.43 -5.82
C LYS A 29 -14.34 25.36 -5.14
N ASP A 30 -15.22 25.79 -4.24
CA ASP A 30 -16.15 24.90 -3.54
C ASP A 30 -17.12 24.17 -4.50
N ASP A 31 -17.40 24.73 -5.67
CA ASP A 31 -18.27 24.17 -6.71
C ASP A 31 -17.53 23.19 -7.67
N ASN A 32 -16.46 22.52 -7.20
CA ASN A 32 -15.59 21.64 -8.01
C ASN A 32 -14.87 22.28 -9.23
N GLY A 33 -15.07 23.58 -9.47
CA GLY A 33 -14.32 24.33 -10.47
C GLY A 33 -12.88 24.63 -10.05
N TRP A 34 -12.02 24.90 -11.02
CA TRP A 34 -10.62 25.25 -10.83
C TRP A 34 -10.31 26.61 -11.46
N ILE A 35 -9.49 27.41 -10.80
CA ILE A 35 -9.02 28.70 -11.29
C ILE A 35 -7.51 28.64 -11.41
N PHE A 36 -7.01 28.83 -12.62
CA PHE A 36 -5.60 29.01 -12.87
C PHE A 36 -5.30 30.49 -13.10
N LEU A 37 -4.31 31.01 -12.39
CA LEU A 37 -3.85 32.39 -12.51
C LEU A 37 -2.38 32.40 -12.92
N SER A 38 -2.11 32.85 -14.14
CA SER A 38 -0.76 33.06 -14.66
C SER A 38 -0.46 34.54 -14.87
N LYS A 39 0.82 34.91 -14.81
CA LYS A 39 1.28 36.25 -15.16
C LYS A 39 1.15 36.56 -16.66
N ALA A 40 1.13 35.54 -17.52
CA ALA A 40 1.11 35.71 -18.96
C ALA A 40 -0.31 35.73 -19.57
N ASP A 41 -1.22 34.89 -19.07
CA ASP A 41 -2.47 34.56 -19.78
C ASP A 41 -3.77 34.97 -19.03
N HIS A 42 -3.64 35.80 -17.98
CA HIS A 42 -4.76 36.18 -17.12
C HIS A 42 -5.52 34.96 -16.53
N ARG A 43 -6.65 35.21 -15.86
CA ARG A 43 -7.41 34.23 -15.07
C ARG A 43 -8.15 33.25 -16.00
N GLN A 44 -7.80 31.96 -15.92
CA GLN A 44 -8.51 30.88 -16.60
C GLN A 44 -9.36 30.08 -15.62
N VAL A 45 -10.58 29.72 -16.03
CA VAL A 45 -11.53 28.97 -15.20
C VAL A 45 -11.89 27.66 -15.88
N TYR A 46 -11.66 26.56 -15.18
CA TYR A 46 -12.00 25.21 -15.61
C TYR A 46 -13.16 24.71 -14.75
N HIS A 47 -14.19 24.19 -15.38
CA HIS A 47 -15.41 23.78 -14.67
C HIS A 47 -15.36 22.29 -14.32
N THR A 48 -14.52 21.52 -15.02
CA THR A 48 -14.29 20.08 -14.77
C THR A 48 -12.81 19.78 -14.63
N GLN A 49 -12.48 18.73 -13.89
CA GLN A 49 -11.11 18.24 -13.73
C GLN A 49 -10.51 17.76 -15.06
N GLU A 50 -11.32 17.22 -15.96
CA GLU A 50 -10.91 16.78 -17.30
C GLU A 50 -10.40 17.97 -18.13
N SER A 51 -11.08 19.11 -18.08
CA SER A 51 -10.66 20.32 -18.81
C SER A 51 -9.33 20.88 -18.29
N LEU A 52 -9.06 20.72 -16.99
CA LEU A 52 -7.78 21.06 -16.39
C LEU A 52 -6.67 20.10 -16.88
N PHE A 53 -6.94 18.79 -16.90
CA PHE A 53 -5.99 17.78 -17.36
C PHE A 53 -5.72 17.86 -18.87
N GLN A 54 -6.69 18.28 -19.67
CA GLN A 54 -6.46 18.52 -21.10
C GLN A 54 -5.44 19.64 -21.34
N ARG A 55 -5.38 20.64 -20.44
CA ARG A 55 -4.42 21.75 -20.54
C ARG A 55 -3.06 21.41 -19.94
N PHE A 56 -3.02 20.78 -18.77
CA PHE A 56 -1.78 20.62 -17.99
C PHE A 56 -1.27 19.17 -17.92
N GLY A 57 -2.02 18.20 -18.44
CA GLY A 57 -1.73 16.78 -18.37
C GLY A 57 -2.33 16.11 -17.13
N VAL A 58 -2.59 14.80 -17.26
CA VAL A 58 -3.18 13.94 -16.22
C VAL A 58 -2.28 13.83 -14.97
N GLY A 59 -0.98 14.10 -15.12
CA GLY A 59 0.03 14.02 -14.06
C GLY A 59 0.31 15.31 -13.28
N ILE A 60 -0.49 16.37 -13.44
CA ILE A 60 -0.21 17.66 -12.79
C ILE A 60 -0.14 17.55 -11.25
N PHE A 61 -0.91 16.65 -10.63
CA PHE A 61 -0.95 16.45 -9.16
C PHE A 61 -0.13 15.24 -8.67
N SER A 62 0.65 14.58 -9.54
CA SER A 62 1.31 13.30 -9.24
C SER A 62 2.34 13.30 -8.10
N HIS A 63 2.58 14.43 -7.41
CA HIS A 63 3.42 14.48 -6.21
C HIS A 63 2.65 14.49 -4.89
N ASP A 64 1.32 14.68 -4.90
CA ASP A 64 0.53 14.80 -3.67
C ASP A 64 -0.43 13.64 -3.41
N ILE A 65 -0.51 12.67 -4.34
CA ILE A 65 -1.23 11.43 -4.06
C ILE A 65 -0.24 10.47 -3.38
N VAL A 66 -0.18 10.57 -2.05
CA VAL A 66 0.06 9.37 -1.25
C VAL A 66 -1.18 8.51 -1.47
N LEU A 67 -1.21 7.80 -2.61
CA LEU A 67 -2.16 6.73 -2.84
C LEU A 67 -1.88 5.72 -1.74
N ASP A 68 -2.83 5.61 -0.82
CA ASP A 68 -3.02 4.39 -0.06
C ASP A 68 -3.32 3.32 -1.11
N GLN A 69 -2.25 2.71 -1.66
CA GLN A 69 -2.32 1.64 -2.64
C GLN A 69 -2.78 0.39 -1.89
N SER A 70 -4.09 0.28 -1.71
CA SER A 70 -4.75 -1.00 -1.75
C SER A 70 -4.73 -1.50 -3.20
N GLU A 71 -4.43 -2.80 -3.36
CA GLU A 71 -4.44 -3.61 -4.59
C GLU A 71 -3.08 -3.56 -5.32
N GLU A 72 -2.24 -4.59 -5.13
CA GLU A 72 -2.10 -5.76 -6.04
C GLU A 72 -1.90 -5.24 -7.48
N ASP A 73 -0.72 -5.29 -8.14
CA ASP A 73 0.31 -6.33 -8.23
C ASP A 73 1.63 -5.73 -8.80
N ASP A 74 2.71 -6.51 -8.60
CA ASP A 74 3.97 -6.64 -9.35
C ASP A 74 5.05 -5.52 -9.43
N ASP A 75 6.18 -5.89 -8.81
CA ASP A 75 7.56 -5.83 -9.35
C ASP A 75 8.18 -4.50 -9.79
N GLU A 76 8.78 -3.78 -8.82
CA GLU A 76 10.08 -3.11 -8.98
C GLU A 76 10.85 -3.02 -7.63
N THR A 77 11.22 -4.21 -7.16
CA THR A 77 12.50 -4.60 -6.53
C THR A 77 13.36 -3.55 -5.78
N ASN A 78 12.83 -2.90 -4.75
CA ASN A 78 13.65 -2.75 -3.54
C ASN A 78 13.48 -4.03 -2.72
N ASN A 79 14.30 -5.04 -3.04
CA ASN A 79 14.29 -6.34 -2.37
C ASN A 79 14.79 -6.20 -0.92
N PHE A 80 13.88 -5.84 -0.04
CA PHE A 80 14.14 -5.80 1.39
C PHE A 80 13.99 -7.20 1.97
N PHE A 81 14.99 -7.62 2.75
CA PHE A 81 14.98 -8.90 3.45
C PHE A 81 15.23 -8.71 4.94
N VAL A 82 14.58 -9.53 5.75
CA VAL A 82 14.87 -9.69 7.17
C VAL A 82 15.10 -11.16 7.44
N HIS A 83 16.31 -11.49 7.90
CA HIS A 83 16.74 -12.88 8.17
C HIS A 83 16.44 -13.87 7.01
N GLY A 84 16.58 -13.42 5.76
CA GLY A 84 16.36 -14.24 4.57
C GLY A 84 14.91 -14.40 4.13
N TYR A 85 13.98 -13.62 4.70
CA TYR A 85 12.58 -13.55 4.30
C TYR A 85 12.24 -12.18 3.69
N PRO A 86 11.42 -12.12 2.64
CA PRO A 86 11.12 -10.88 1.93
C PRO A 86 10.22 -9.95 2.75
N CYS A 87 10.40 -8.64 2.55
CA CYS A 87 9.63 -7.57 3.17
C CYS A 87 9.05 -6.62 2.12
N SER A 88 7.85 -6.08 2.40
CA SER A 88 7.20 -5.10 1.51
C SER A 88 7.87 -3.72 1.52
N GLN A 89 8.67 -3.43 2.53
CA GLN A 89 9.23 -2.09 2.77
C GLN A 89 10.50 -2.18 3.60
N LYS A 90 11.26 -1.09 3.66
CA LYS A 90 12.51 -0.99 4.43
C LYS A 90 12.27 -1.40 5.90
N PRO A 91 12.94 -2.46 6.38
CA PRO A 91 12.80 -2.89 7.76
C PRO A 91 13.64 -2.00 8.68
N TYR A 92 13.08 -1.67 9.84
CA TYR A 92 13.77 -1.04 10.93
C TYR A 92 13.84 -2.01 12.11
N ASN A 93 14.90 -1.92 12.91
CA ASN A 93 15.12 -2.79 14.06
C ASN A 93 14.83 -4.28 13.80
N PRO A 94 15.50 -4.91 12.80
CA PRO A 94 15.30 -6.33 12.50
C PRO A 94 15.77 -7.19 13.69
N MET A 95 14.92 -8.13 14.10
CA MET A 95 15.13 -9.04 15.21
C MET A 95 14.69 -10.44 14.80
N PHE A 96 15.26 -11.47 15.39
CA PHE A 96 14.82 -12.85 15.19
C PHE A 96 14.34 -13.43 16.52
N ASP A 97 13.07 -13.79 16.60
CA ASP A 97 12.53 -14.51 17.75
C ASP A 97 12.95 -15.98 17.61
N VAL A 98 13.94 -16.40 18.41
CA VAL A 98 14.51 -17.76 18.36
C VAL A 98 13.50 -18.81 18.83
N GLN A 99 12.62 -18.48 19.78
CA GLN A 99 11.65 -19.45 20.29
C GLN A 99 10.57 -19.74 19.26
N LYS A 100 10.11 -18.70 18.55
CA LYS A 100 9.04 -18.81 17.56
C LYS A 100 9.55 -18.95 16.12
N GLN A 101 10.87 -18.85 15.92
CA GLN A 101 11.52 -18.80 14.61
C GLN A 101 10.90 -17.73 13.69
N LEU A 102 10.60 -16.54 14.27
CA LEU A 102 9.94 -15.46 13.55
C LEU A 102 10.94 -14.33 13.21
N PRO A 103 11.07 -13.97 11.92
CA PRO A 103 11.84 -12.80 11.50
C PRO A 103 11.01 -11.53 11.74
N ILE A 104 11.33 -10.75 12.77
CA ILE A 104 10.54 -9.60 13.23
C ILE A 104 11.22 -8.28 12.81
N TYR A 105 10.43 -7.26 12.48
CA TYR A 105 10.91 -5.91 12.20
C TYR A 105 9.84 -4.85 12.51
N THR A 106 10.24 -3.57 12.50
CA THR A 106 9.32 -2.43 12.55
C THR A 106 9.29 -1.69 11.22
N LYS A 107 8.10 -1.18 10.86
CA LYS A 107 7.87 -0.45 9.60
C LYS A 107 8.40 0.99 9.60
N THR A 108 8.55 1.59 10.79
CA THR A 108 9.13 2.92 10.97
C THR A 108 10.07 2.92 12.18
N PRO A 109 11.08 3.82 12.22
CA PRO A 109 12.09 3.82 13.29
C PRO A 109 11.54 3.93 14.71
N LYS A 110 10.41 4.63 14.88
CA LYS A 110 9.79 4.90 16.21
C LYS A 110 8.56 4.03 16.49
N SER A 111 8.17 3.14 15.57
CA SER A 111 6.98 2.32 15.76
C SER A 111 7.20 1.24 16.81
N LYS A 112 6.22 1.07 17.70
CA LYS A 112 6.12 -0.07 18.62
C LYS A 112 5.42 -1.28 17.99
N SER A 113 4.81 -1.12 16.83
CA SER A 113 4.13 -2.21 16.13
C SER A 113 5.18 -3.10 15.44
N LEU A 114 5.25 -4.35 15.90
CA LEU A 114 6.12 -5.38 15.35
C LEU A 114 5.41 -6.14 14.23
N PHE A 115 6.14 -6.41 13.15
CA PHE A 115 5.70 -7.15 11.98
C PHE A 115 6.65 -8.31 11.73
N CYS A 116 6.16 -9.41 11.19
CA CYS A 116 7.01 -10.50 10.74
C CYS A 116 7.32 -10.37 9.26
N ALA A 117 8.49 -10.81 8.81
CA ALA A 117 8.87 -10.85 7.40
C ALA A 117 8.47 -12.17 6.75
N GLY A 118 8.22 -12.14 5.44
CA GLY A 118 7.80 -13.28 4.66
C GLY A 118 6.30 -13.41 4.49
N TYR A 119 5.92 -14.51 3.85
CA TYR A 119 4.54 -14.88 3.57
C TYR A 119 4.01 -15.83 4.64
N TYR A 120 2.74 -15.64 5.00
CA TYR A 120 2.04 -16.42 5.99
C TYR A 120 0.63 -16.74 5.49
N ILE A 121 0.06 -17.82 6.01
CA ILE A 121 -1.38 -18.03 5.99
C ILE A 121 -1.90 -18.06 7.41
N ILE A 122 -3.04 -17.44 7.64
CA ILE A 122 -3.63 -17.27 8.96
C ILE A 122 -5.06 -17.78 8.91
N CYS A 123 -5.45 -18.61 9.86
CA CYS A 123 -6.81 -19.11 9.99
C CYS A 123 -7.62 -18.15 10.85
N PHE A 124 -8.51 -17.39 10.21
CA PHE A 124 -9.50 -16.58 10.91
C PHE A 124 -10.78 -17.40 11.13
N GLU A 125 -11.77 -16.81 11.79
CA GLU A 125 -13.09 -17.44 12.03
C GLU A 125 -13.81 -17.87 10.75
N LYS A 126 -13.49 -17.23 9.61
CA LYS A 126 -14.06 -17.53 8.29
C LYS A 126 -13.12 -18.39 7.43
N GLY A 127 -12.09 -19.00 8.02
CA GLY A 127 -11.12 -19.86 7.35
C GLY A 127 -9.77 -19.21 7.04
N TRP A 128 -8.96 -19.91 6.23
CA TRP A 128 -7.58 -19.55 5.91
C TRP A 128 -7.48 -18.38 4.93
N ARG A 129 -6.59 -17.42 5.24
CA ARG A 129 -6.29 -16.25 4.41
C ARG A 129 -4.79 -16.05 4.24
N LYS A 130 -4.39 -15.59 3.05
CA LYS A 130 -3.03 -15.12 2.76
C LYS A 130 -2.71 -13.84 3.53
N ALA A 131 -1.51 -13.74 4.08
CA ALA A 131 -1.01 -12.53 4.73
C ALA A 131 0.46 -12.32 4.38
N TYR A 132 0.80 -11.13 3.90
CA TYR A 132 2.18 -10.75 3.64
C TYR A 132 2.66 -9.75 4.69
N CYS A 133 3.77 -10.06 5.34
CA CYS A 133 4.30 -9.31 6.48
C CYS A 133 3.28 -8.97 7.59
N PRO A 134 2.59 -9.96 8.20
CA PRO A 134 1.56 -9.71 9.20
C PRO A 134 2.13 -9.11 10.49
N LYS A 135 1.26 -8.47 11.28
CA LYS A 135 1.64 -8.01 12.64
C LYS A 135 1.87 -9.22 13.54
N VAL A 136 2.88 -9.15 14.39
CA VAL A 136 3.21 -10.22 15.37
C VAL A 136 1.99 -10.55 16.24
N ILE A 137 1.21 -9.54 16.64
CA ILE A 137 0.01 -9.73 17.46
C ILE A 137 -1.08 -10.54 16.76
N THR A 138 -1.16 -10.50 15.43
CA THR A 138 -2.11 -11.32 14.66
C THR A 138 -1.71 -12.79 14.75
N LEU A 139 -0.41 -13.09 14.60
CA LEU A 139 0.12 -14.46 14.74
C LEU A 139 0.01 -15.01 16.16
N GLN A 140 -0.07 -14.14 17.17
CA GLN A 140 -0.30 -14.57 18.56
C GLN A 140 -1.76 -14.91 18.85
N ARG A 141 -2.70 -14.37 18.08
CA ARG A 141 -4.16 -14.51 18.31
C ARG A 141 -4.79 -15.64 17.50
N TYR A 142 -4.21 -15.94 16.34
CA TYR A 142 -4.79 -16.86 15.37
C TYR A 142 -3.78 -17.94 15.00
N GLU A 143 -4.29 -19.12 14.64
CA GLU A 143 -3.46 -20.17 14.06
C GLU A 143 -2.88 -19.71 12.73
N TYR A 144 -1.61 -20.03 12.48
CA TYR A 144 -0.92 -19.61 11.27
C TYR A 144 0.07 -20.66 10.80
N LYS A 145 0.41 -20.60 9.51
CA LYS A 145 1.52 -21.36 8.91
C LYS A 145 2.49 -20.39 8.23
N GLY A 146 3.77 -20.55 8.52
CA GLY A 146 4.89 -19.72 8.02
C GLY A 146 6.01 -19.59 9.06
N PRO A 147 7.07 -18.81 8.80
CA PRO A 147 7.31 -17.95 7.63
C PRO A 147 7.66 -18.69 6.33
N ILE A 148 7.13 -18.22 5.20
CA ILE A 148 7.35 -18.76 3.85
C ILE A 148 8.11 -17.72 3.00
N LYS A 149 9.01 -18.18 2.12
CA LYS A 149 9.87 -17.29 1.33
C LYS A 149 9.24 -16.87 0.00
N SER A 150 8.46 -17.73 -0.63
CA SER A 150 7.89 -17.49 -1.95
C SER A 150 6.37 -17.36 -1.94
N LYS A 151 5.83 -16.43 -2.75
CA LYS A 151 4.39 -16.26 -3.00
C LYS A 151 3.77 -17.56 -3.52
N ILE A 152 4.48 -18.28 -4.40
CA ILE A 152 4.00 -19.52 -5.03
C ILE A 152 3.86 -20.63 -3.99
N GLU A 153 4.88 -20.82 -3.15
CA GLU A 153 4.88 -21.81 -2.08
C GLU A 153 3.76 -21.55 -1.07
N MET A 154 3.54 -20.28 -0.71
CA MET A 154 2.43 -19.89 0.16
C MET A 154 1.07 -20.24 -0.43
N GLN A 155 0.88 -20.00 -1.73
CA GLN A 155 -0.38 -20.33 -2.40
C GLN A 155 -0.65 -21.83 -2.40
N GLN A 156 0.38 -22.67 -2.57
CA GLN A 156 0.25 -24.13 -2.48
C GLN A 156 -0.18 -24.57 -1.07
N ILE A 157 0.48 -24.02 -0.04
CA ILE A 157 0.15 -24.33 1.37
C ILE A 157 -1.28 -23.86 1.70
N LEU A 158 -1.70 -22.69 1.20
CA LEU A 158 -3.06 -22.18 1.36
C LEU A 158 -4.10 -23.14 0.78
N ASN A 159 -3.91 -23.56 -0.46
CA ASN A 159 -4.84 -24.46 -1.15
C ASN A 159 -4.98 -25.80 -0.41
N ASN A 160 -3.88 -26.34 0.11
CA ASN A 160 -3.92 -27.56 0.91
C ASN A 160 -4.65 -27.33 2.24
N ALA A 161 -4.35 -26.23 2.94
CA ALA A 161 -5.00 -25.90 4.21
C ALA A 161 -6.52 -25.68 4.08
N ILE A 162 -6.98 -25.11 2.96
CA ILE A 162 -8.42 -24.93 2.69
C ILE A 162 -9.09 -26.29 2.48
N LYS A 163 -8.50 -27.20 1.70
CA LYS A 163 -9.04 -28.56 1.49
C LYS A 163 -9.14 -29.34 2.79
N ASP A 164 -8.09 -29.28 3.61
CA ASP A 164 -8.06 -29.94 4.92
C ASP A 164 -9.16 -29.37 5.84
N TYR A 165 -9.36 -28.04 5.82
CA TYR A 165 -10.39 -27.37 6.61
C TYR A 165 -11.80 -27.82 6.19
N GLU A 166 -12.10 -27.83 4.89
CA GLU A 166 -13.41 -28.27 4.35
C GLU A 166 -13.70 -29.74 4.66
N SER A 167 -12.69 -30.62 4.55
CA SER A 167 -12.84 -32.05 4.85
C SER A 167 -13.15 -32.32 6.32
N ASN A 168 -12.59 -31.53 7.24
CA ASN A 168 -12.86 -31.65 8.66
C ASN A 168 -14.27 -31.17 9.02
N GLU A 169 -14.76 -30.07 8.42
CA GLU A 169 -16.13 -29.60 8.66
C GLU A 169 -17.20 -30.59 8.17
N GLN A 170 -16.96 -31.28 7.05
CA GLN A 170 -17.88 -32.31 6.55
C GLN A 170 -17.95 -33.54 7.46
N ASN A 171 -16.83 -33.92 8.08
CA ASN A 171 -16.78 -35.05 9.01
C ASN A 171 -17.46 -34.75 10.34
N THR A 172 -17.32 -33.53 10.87
CA THR A 172 -18.01 -33.11 12.09
C THR A 172 -19.52 -33.05 11.92
N ASN A 173 -20.00 -32.69 10.72
CA ASN A 173 -21.43 -32.63 10.43
C ASN A 173 -22.08 -34.00 10.15
N SER A 174 -21.28 -35.03 9.87
CA SER A 174 -21.78 -36.40 9.60
C SER A 174 -21.86 -37.27 10.87
N THR A 175 -21.37 -36.77 12.01
CA THR A 175 -21.30 -37.53 13.28
C THR A 175 -22.33 -37.05 14.33
N ASN A 176 -23.17 -36.07 14.00
CA ASN A 176 -24.34 -35.64 14.79
C ASN A 176 -25.63 -36.08 14.12
#